data_AF-A0AAE0XPE0-F1
#
_entry.id   AF-A0AAE0XPE0-F1
#
_cell.length_a   1.000
_cell.length_b   1.000
_cell.length_c   1.000
_cell.angle_alpha   90.00
_cell.angle_beta   90.00
_cell.angle_gamma   90.00
#
_symmetry.space_group_name_H-M   'P 1'
#
loop_
_entity.id
_entity.type
_entity.pdbx_description
1 polymer ?
#
loop_
_entity_poly.entity_id
_entity_poly.type
_entity_poly.pdbx_seq_one_letter_code
_entity_poly.pdbx_strand_id
1 'polypeptide(L)'
;MEGVVHMEFLEQGQTVNSERYISTLRALKLRLRPPILSPLTIICFPQLKKYLKGHHYDNDEEVIADIRRWCRGQPSEFFADGVSQLVKRWRRCVDRDSDYIEK
;
A
#
# COMPACT_ATOMS: atom_id res chain seq x y z
N MET A 1 4.39 -18.52 -16.19
CA MET A 1 3.72 -17.25 -15.83
C MET A 1 2.39 -17.63 -15.22
N GLU A 2 2.28 -17.60 -13.90
CA GLU A 2 1.00 -17.84 -13.22
C GLU A 2 0.23 -16.52 -13.19
N GLY A 3 -0.91 -16.47 -13.88
CA GLY A 3 -1.84 -15.35 -13.87
C GLY A 3 -3.06 -15.70 -13.03
N VAL A 4 -3.59 -14.72 -12.28
CA VAL A 4 -4.81 -14.89 -11.50
C VAL A 4 -6.03 -14.76 -12.42
N VAL A 5 -6.87 -15.80 -12.47
CA VAL A 5 -8.14 -15.80 -13.21
C VAL A 5 -9.28 -15.56 -12.21
N HIS A 6 -9.98 -14.43 -12.34
CA HIS A 6 -11.19 -14.13 -11.56
C HIS A 6 -12.44 -14.55 -12.34
N MET A 7 -13.18 -15.54 -11.82
CA MET A 7 -14.45 -15.99 -12.38
C MET A 7 -15.60 -15.63 -11.43
N GLU A 8 -16.56 -14.85 -11.91
CA GLU A 8 -17.82 -14.57 -11.23
C GLU A 8 -18.99 -15.00 -12.12
N PHE A 9 -19.93 -15.76 -11.55
CA PHE A 9 -21.16 -16.14 -12.23
C PHE A 9 -22.21 -15.04 -12.08
N LEU A 10 -22.90 -14.73 -13.18
CA LEU A 10 -24.00 -13.77 -13.18
C LEU A 10 -25.27 -14.46 -12.68
N GLU A 11 -26.02 -13.76 -11.85
CA GLU A 11 -27.38 -14.17 -11.54
C GLU A 11 -28.28 -14.09 -12.79
N GLN A 12 -29.25 -15.00 -12.86
CA GLN A 12 -30.12 -15.16 -14.01
C GLN A 12 -30.90 -13.86 -14.27
N GLY A 13 -30.77 -13.31 -15.48
CA GLY A 13 -31.42 -12.06 -15.89
C GLY A 13 -30.54 -10.81 -15.83
N GLN A 14 -29.27 -10.92 -15.42
CA GLN A 14 -28.34 -9.80 -15.47
C GLN A 14 -27.42 -9.82 -16.69
N THR A 15 -27.15 -8.63 -17.24
CA THR A 15 -26.30 -8.46 -18.43
C THR A 15 -24.94 -7.90 -18.04
N VAL A 16 -23.87 -8.37 -18.70
CA VAL A 16 -22.54 -7.73 -18.59
C VAL A 16 -22.60 -6.41 -19.34
N ASN A 17 -22.59 -5.31 -18.59
CA ASN A 17 -22.51 -3.95 -19.13
C ASN A 17 -21.23 -3.25 -18.64
N SER A 18 -20.97 -2.06 -19.18
CA SER A 18 -19.77 -1.28 -18.87
C SER A 18 -19.69 -0.88 -17.39
N GLU A 19 -20.80 -0.48 -16.78
CA GLU A 19 -20.84 -0.10 -15.36
C GLU A 19 -20.48 -1.28 -14.45
N ARG A 20 -21.03 -2.47 -14.74
CA ARG A 20 -20.73 -3.67 -13.99
C ARG A 20 -19.30 -4.13 -14.18
N TYR A 21 -18.77 -4.06 -15.39
CA TYR A 21 -17.37 -4.38 -15.66
C TYR A 21 -16.42 -3.46 -14.89
N ILE A 22 -16.70 -2.16 -14.86
CA ILE A 22 -15.93 -1.18 -14.07
C ILE A 22 -16.03 -1.48 -12.57
N SER A 23 -17.21 -1.84 -12.07
CA SER A 23 -17.41 -2.21 -10.67
C SER A 23 -16.61 -3.46 -10.29
N THR A 24 -16.67 -4.52 -11.09
CA THR A 24 -15.89 -5.76 -10.88
C THR A 24 -14.39 -5.48 -10.92
N LEU A 25 -13.90 -4.67 -11.87
CA LEU A 25 -12.48 -4.28 -11.92
C LEU A 25 -12.05 -3.45 -10.70
N ARG A 26 -12.90 -2.57 -10.19
CA ARG A 26 -12.63 -1.80 -8.97
C ARG A 26 -12.61 -2.70 -7.73
N ALA A 27 -13.56 -3.63 -7.62
CA ALA A 27 -13.60 -4.61 -6.55
C ALA A 27 -12.39 -5.55 -6.60
N LEU A 28 -12.00 -6.00 -7.79
CA LEU A 28 -10.79 -6.79 -8.01
C LEU A 28 -9.54 -5.98 -7.64
N LYS A 29 -9.44 -4.72 -8.06
CA LYS A 29 -8.34 -3.81 -7.68
C LYS A 29 -8.28 -3.55 -6.17
N LEU A 30 -9.41 -3.54 -5.47
CA LEU A 30 -9.48 -3.40 -4.02
C LEU A 30 -9.09 -4.70 -3.30
N ARG A 31 -9.54 -5.86 -3.81
CA ARG A 31 -9.17 -7.19 -3.29
C ARG A 31 -7.70 -7.52 -3.54
N LEU A 32 -7.17 -7.11 -4.70
CA LEU A 32 -5.76 -7.19 -5.07
C LEU A 32 -4.93 -6.00 -4.57
N ARG A 33 -5.52 -5.08 -3.80
CA ARG A 33 -4.75 -4.18 -2.93
C ARG A 33 -4.61 -4.90 -1.60
N PRO A 34 -3.47 -5.54 -1.30
CA PRO A 34 -3.21 -5.92 0.07
C PRO A 34 -3.20 -4.63 0.90
N PRO A 35 -3.77 -4.61 2.11
CA PRO A 35 -3.97 -3.37 2.87
C PRO A 35 -2.68 -2.63 3.28
N ILE A 36 -1.49 -3.06 2.86
CA ILE A 36 -0.20 -2.64 3.44
C ILE A 36 0.94 -2.60 2.41
N LEU A 37 0.70 -2.13 1.19
CA LEU A 37 1.63 -2.32 0.06
C LEU A 37 2.56 -1.18 -0.34
N SER A 38 2.76 -0.17 0.50
CA SER A 38 3.89 0.73 0.28
C SER A 38 5.01 0.41 1.28
N PRO A 39 6.26 0.15 0.84
CA PRO A 39 7.41 0.06 1.76
C PRO A 39 7.50 1.33 2.62
N LEU A 40 7.10 2.48 2.05
CA LEU A 40 7.04 3.76 2.72
C LEU A 40 6.00 3.78 3.86
N THR A 41 4.85 3.12 3.70
CA THR A 41 3.80 3.16 4.74
C THR A 41 4.14 2.30 5.96
N ILE A 42 4.97 1.26 5.80
CA ILE A 42 5.36 0.39 6.91
C ILE A 42 6.53 0.99 7.69
N ILE A 43 7.51 1.59 7.02
CA ILE A 43 8.80 1.95 7.63
C ILE A 43 8.96 3.45 7.76
N CYS A 44 8.64 4.20 6.70
CA CYS A 44 8.78 5.66 6.73
C CYS A 44 7.68 6.30 7.58
N PHE A 45 6.43 5.86 7.47
CA PHE A 45 5.30 6.50 8.15
C PHE A 45 5.37 6.48 9.69
N PRO A 46 5.75 5.39 10.37
CA PRO A 46 5.88 5.40 11.82
C PRO A 46 6.97 6.35 12.33
N GLN A 47 8.12 6.40 11.64
CA GLN A 47 9.21 7.29 12.02
C GLN A 47 8.90 8.75 11.66
N LEU A 48 8.32 8.98 10.49
CA LEU A 48 7.86 10.30 10.07
C LEU A 48 6.78 10.84 11.01
N LYS A 49 5.81 10.01 11.40
CA LYS A 49 4.80 10.40 12.41
C LYS A 49 5.43 10.77 13.75
N LYS A 50 6.49 10.07 14.18
CA LYS A 50 7.25 10.44 15.39
C LYS A 50 7.97 11.77 15.22
N TYR A 51 8.60 11.99 14.07
CA TYR A 51 9.32 13.23 13.75
C TYR A 51 8.38 14.43 13.73
N LEU A 52 7.25 14.33 13.02
CA LEU A 52 6.26 15.40 12.89
C LEU A 52 5.47 15.65 14.19
N LYS A 53 5.60 14.78 15.20
CA LYS A 53 4.81 14.90 16.42
C LYS A 53 5.24 16.14 17.21
N GLY A 54 4.28 17.03 17.46
CA GLY A 54 4.50 18.25 18.24
C GLY A 54 4.99 19.44 17.41
N HIS A 55 5.17 19.27 16.11
CA HIS A 55 5.37 20.40 15.20
C HIS A 55 4.02 21.05 14.90
N HIS A 56 4.01 22.39 14.89
CA HIS A 56 2.91 23.18 14.36
C HIS A 56 3.38 23.80 13.05
N TYR A 57 2.52 23.80 12.04
CA TYR A 57 2.81 24.35 10.73
C TYR A 57 1.69 25.29 10.35
N ASP A 58 2.02 26.41 9.71
CA ASP A 58 1.04 27.43 9.36
C ASP A 58 0.41 27.16 7.99
N ASN A 59 1.06 26.36 7.14
CA ASN A 59 0.62 25.99 5.80
C ASN A 59 1.22 24.66 5.31
N ASP A 60 0.69 24.16 4.20
CA ASP A 60 1.13 22.90 3.59
C ASP A 60 2.56 22.98 3.04
N GLU A 61 3.00 24.15 2.55
CA GLU A 61 4.35 24.33 2.02
C GLU A 61 5.43 24.09 3.09
N GLU A 62 5.20 24.55 4.32
CA GLU A 62 6.07 24.29 5.47
C GLU A 62 6.15 22.81 5.81
N VAL A 63 5.00 22.12 5.86
CA VAL A 63 4.92 20.67 6.09
C VAL A 63 5.72 19.94 5.01
N ILE A 64 5.51 20.29 3.73
CA ILE A 64 6.19 19.66 2.60
C ILE A 64 7.71 19.91 2.67
N ALA A 65 8.12 21.14 3.00
CA ALA A 65 9.53 21.48 3.13
C ALA A 65 10.22 20.70 4.26
N ASP A 66 9.57 20.58 5.41
CA ASP A 66 10.10 19.87 6.57
C ASP A 66 10.18 18.35 6.32
N ILE A 67 9.14 17.76 5.73
CA ILE A 67 9.16 16.35 5.30
C ILE A 67 10.29 16.10 4.29
N ARG A 68 10.46 16.98 3.30
CA ARG A 68 11.57 16.87 2.31
C ARG A 68 12.94 17.00 2.97
N ARG A 69 13.09 17.85 3.98
CA ARG A 69 14.32 17.98 4.76
C ARG A 69 14.60 16.71 5.55
N TRP A 70 13.60 16.18 6.26
CA TRP A 70 13.70 14.93 7.01
C TRP A 70 14.10 13.76 6.12
N CYS A 71 13.44 13.59 4.96
CA CYS A 71 13.76 12.53 4.00
C CYS A 71 15.21 12.61 3.51
N ARG A 72 15.72 13.82 3.22
CA ARG A 72 17.11 14.02 2.77
C ARG A 72 18.15 13.78 3.86
N GLY A 73 17.76 13.86 5.13
CA GLY A 73 18.62 13.57 6.27
C GLY A 73 18.70 12.09 6.64
N GLN A 74 17.93 11.21 5.98
CA GLN A 74 17.97 9.77 6.28
C GLN A 74 19.22 9.12 5.67
N PRO A 75 19.82 8.12 6.37
CA PRO A 75 20.92 7.35 5.80
C PRO A 75 20.45 6.54 4.59
N SER A 76 21.36 6.22 3.68
CA SER A 76 21.04 5.52 2.42
C SER A 76 20.40 4.15 2.66
N GLU A 77 20.80 3.51 3.75
CA GLU A 77 20.34 2.21 4.24
C GLU A 77 18.89 2.28 4.74
N PHE A 78 18.40 3.45 5.16
CA PHE A 78 17.05 3.61 5.72
C PHE A 78 15.97 3.15 4.75
N PHE A 79 16.06 3.60 3.49
CA PHE A 79 15.12 3.21 2.45
C PHE A 79 15.39 1.81 1.93
N ALA A 80 16.66 1.37 1.93
CA ALA A 80 17.05 0.01 1.53
C ALA A 80 16.49 -1.04 2.50
N ASP A 81 16.56 -0.80 3.81
CA ASP A 81 15.94 -1.62 4.86
C ASP A 81 14.42 -1.61 4.72
N GLY A 82 13.87 -0.43 4.38
CA GLY A 82 12.51 -0.22 3.87
C GLY A 82 12.05 -1.29 2.89
N VAL A 83 12.79 -1.36 1.78
CA VAL A 83 12.52 -2.27 0.66
C VAL A 83 12.79 -3.73 1.05
N SER A 84 13.86 -4.01 1.80
CA SER A 84 14.21 -5.37 2.23
C SER A 84 13.13 -6.00 3.11
N GLN A 85 12.57 -5.24 4.06
CA GLN A 85 11.46 -5.71 4.89
C GLN A 85 10.17 -5.93 4.09
N LEU A 86 9.92 -5.12 3.05
CA LEU A 86 8.78 -5.34 2.16
C LEU A 86 8.91 -6.66 1.39
N VAL A 87 10.09 -6.93 0.80
CA VAL A 87 10.37 -8.20 0.10
C VAL A 87 10.14 -9.39 1.04
N LYS A 88 10.59 -9.29 2.30
CA LYS A 88 10.34 -10.32 3.32
C LYS A 88 8.85 -10.51 3.62
N ARG A 89 8.06 -9.43 3.68
CA ARG A 89 6.61 -9.52 3.90
C ARG A 89 5.88 -10.11 2.70
N TRP A 90 6.25 -9.71 1.48
CA TRP A 90 5.70 -10.29 0.26
C TRP A 90 5.95 -11.79 0.19
N ARG A 91 7.18 -12.22 0.49
CA ARG A 91 7.52 -13.64 0.59
C ARG A 91 6.58 -14.37 1.55
N ARG A 92 6.37 -13.83 2.76
CA ARG A 92 5.46 -14.42 3.76
C ARG A 92 3.99 -14.43 3.35
N CYS A 93 3.52 -13.43 2.61
CA CYS A 93 2.14 -13.40 2.09
C CYS A 93 1.94 -14.43 0.98
N VAL A 94 2.94 -14.62 0.10
CA VAL A 94 2.94 -15.64 -0.94
C VAL A 94 2.98 -17.04 -0.32
N ASP A 95 3.84 -17.25 0.69
CA ASP A 95 3.98 -18.54 1.38
C ASP A 95 2.74 -18.91 2.23
N ARG A 96 1.83 -17.96 2.50
CA ARG A 96 0.64 -18.14 3.35
C ARG A 96 -0.70 -18.00 2.60
N ASP A 97 -0.68 -18.07 1.28
CA ASP A 97 -1.89 -18.03 0.46
C ASP A 97 -2.85 -16.87 0.83
N SER A 98 -2.28 -15.67 1.00
CA SER A 98 -3.01 -14.42 1.28
C SER A 98 -3.67 -14.26 2.65
N ASP A 99 -3.34 -15.08 3.66
CA ASP A 99 -3.90 -14.84 5.00
C ASP A 99 -3.29 -13.60 5.67
N TYR A 100 -4.16 -12.67 6.04
CA TYR A 100 -3.83 -11.32 6.50
C TYR A 100 -3.12 -11.37 7.85
N ILE A 101 -1.92 -10.80 7.94
CA ILE A 101 -1.19 -10.70 9.22
C ILE A 101 -1.46 -9.34 9.85
N GLU A 102 -2.37 -9.30 10.82
CA GLU A 102 -2.44 -8.24 11.81
C GLU A 102 -1.24 -8.32 12.76
N LYS A 103 -0.79 -7.14 13.20
CA LYS A 103 0.11 -6.97 14.33
C LYS A 103 -0.52 -6.04 15.34
#